data_AF-A0A8C6SUK4-F1
#
_entry.id   AF-A0A8C6SUK4-F1
#
_cell.length_a   1.000
_cell.length_b   1.000
_cell.length_c   1.000
_cell.angle_alpha   90.00
_cell.angle_beta   90.00
_cell.angle_gamma   90.00
#
_symmetry.space_group_name_H-M   'P 1'
#
loop_
_entity.id
_entity.type
_entity.pdbx_description
1 polymer ?
#
loop_
_entity_poly.entity_id
_entity_poly.type
_entity_poly.pdbx_seq_one_letter_code
_entity_poly.pdbx_strand_id
1 'polypeptide(L)'
;MGWRKKSAIKAKDIIRRNKTSLLEILSADHMLILNKVQELSLISDREYNNLKGINNKNVEGHVIELLDKLLGKGEETCQNFIKLLKTDDMIQETFPKLKLQLTVDNSKLVLRRSVDLFTIRKIAIYVVRQISYCILKYF
;
A
#
# COMPACT_ATOMS: atom_id res chain seq x y z
N MET A 1 32.05 4.89 1.02
CA MET A 1 30.92 5.03 1.98
C MET A 1 29.72 5.57 1.23
N GLY A 2 28.64 4.79 1.09
CA GLY A 2 27.43 5.22 0.39
C GLY A 2 26.22 4.68 1.12
N TRP A 3 25.67 5.48 2.03
CA TRP A 3 24.42 5.14 2.72
C TRP A 3 23.29 5.17 1.70
N ARG A 4 22.83 3.99 1.25
CA ARG A 4 21.63 3.86 0.43
C ARG A 4 20.48 4.47 1.22
N LYS A 5 19.92 5.56 0.70
CA LYS A 5 18.73 6.26 1.20
C LYS A 5 17.69 5.23 1.66
N LYS A 6 17.24 5.32 2.92
CA LYS A 6 16.04 4.63 3.42
C LYS A 6 14.94 4.84 2.38
N SER A 7 14.54 3.80 1.65
CA SER A 7 13.37 3.93 0.79
C SER A 7 12.14 3.98 1.71
N ALA A 8 11.64 5.20 1.92
CA ALA A 8 10.32 5.40 2.51
C ALA A 8 9.33 4.52 1.75
N ILE A 9 8.49 3.79 2.48
CA ILE A 9 7.42 3.00 1.85
C ILE A 9 6.55 3.99 1.11
N LYS A 10 6.42 3.79 -0.20
CA LYS A 10 5.64 4.68 -1.03
C LYS A 10 4.17 4.32 -0.87
N ALA A 11 3.31 5.31 -0.72
CA ALA A 11 1.87 5.17 -0.68
C ALA A 11 1.32 4.39 -1.88
N LYS A 12 1.90 4.60 -3.06
CA LYS A 12 1.55 3.81 -4.25
C LYS A 12 1.77 2.30 -4.04
N ASP A 13 2.81 1.91 -3.30
CA ASP A 13 3.14 0.51 -3.05
C ASP A 13 2.15 -0.10 -2.03
N ILE A 14 1.63 0.71 -1.11
CA ILE A 14 0.57 0.31 -0.16
C ILE A 14 -0.73 0.07 -0.92
N ILE A 15 -1.14 1.03 -1.76
CA ILE A 15 -2.36 0.91 -2.59
C ILE A 15 -2.25 -0.31 -3.51
N ARG A 16 -1.11 -0.51 -4.18
CA ARG A 16 -0.91 -1.63 -5.11
C ARG A 16 -0.98 -2.99 -4.41
N ARG A 17 -0.43 -3.11 -3.20
CA ARG A 17 -0.46 -4.38 -2.43
C ARG A 17 -1.85 -4.68 -1.88
N ASN A 18 -2.58 -3.64 -1.51
CA ASN A 18 -3.91 -3.76 -0.93
C ASN A 18 -5.01 -3.61 -1.98
N LYS A 19 -4.67 -3.61 -3.28
CA LYS A 19 -5.59 -3.27 -4.36
C LYS A 19 -6.84 -4.16 -4.35
N THR A 20 -6.69 -5.47 -4.13
CA THR A 20 -7.82 -6.42 -4.07
C THR A 20 -8.69 -6.19 -2.83
N SER A 21 -8.09 -5.95 -1.68
CA SER A 21 -8.85 -5.71 -0.45
C SER A 21 -9.54 -4.34 -0.43
N LEU A 22 -8.87 -3.31 -0.96
CA LEU A 22 -9.47 -2.00 -1.20
C LEU A 22 -10.60 -2.12 -2.22
N LEU A 23 -10.43 -2.93 -3.26
CA LEU A 23 -11.51 -3.20 -4.21
C LEU A 23 -12.74 -3.77 -3.51
N GLU A 24 -12.59 -4.86 -2.76
CA GLU A 24 -13.71 -5.49 -2.05
C GLU A 24 -14.39 -4.54 -1.07
N ILE A 25 -13.61 -3.79 -0.29
CA ILE A 25 -14.15 -2.91 0.75
C ILE A 25 -14.80 -1.68 0.13
N LEU A 26 -14.12 -0.97 -0.75
CA LEU A 26 -14.64 0.27 -1.34
C LEU A 26 -15.75 -0.02 -2.35
N SER A 27 -15.87 -1.24 -2.88
CA SER A 27 -17.02 -1.65 -3.71
C SER A 27 -18.32 -1.73 -2.92
N ALA A 28 -18.28 -1.82 -1.59
CA ALA A 28 -19.50 -1.81 -0.78
C ALA A 28 -20.24 -0.46 -0.85
N ASP A 29 -19.50 0.66 -0.94
CA ASP A 29 -20.08 1.98 -1.20
C ASP A 29 -19.09 2.89 -1.96
N HIS A 30 -18.97 2.61 -3.26
CA HIS A 30 -18.06 3.31 -4.16
C HIS A 30 -18.42 4.78 -4.35
N MET A 31 -19.71 5.16 -4.20
CA MET A 31 -20.17 6.53 -4.37
C MET A 31 -19.69 7.42 -3.23
N LEU A 32 -19.70 6.91 -1.99
CA LEU A 32 -19.18 7.64 -0.84
C LEU A 32 -17.69 7.98 -1.02
N ILE A 33 -16.88 7.01 -1.45
CA ILE A 33 -15.47 7.26 -1.77
C ILE A 33 -15.34 8.29 -2.89
N LEU A 34 -16.08 8.11 -3.98
CA LEU A 34 -15.94 8.94 -5.16
C LEU A 34 -16.22 10.41 -4.84
N ASN A 35 -17.27 10.68 -4.06
CA ASN A 35 -17.60 12.02 -3.57
C ASN A 35 -16.50 12.58 -2.66
N LYS A 36 -15.96 11.80 -1.73
CA LYS A 36 -14.89 12.24 -0.81
C LYS A 36 -13.57 12.54 -1.52
N VAL A 37 -13.22 11.74 -2.52
CA VAL A 37 -12.01 11.94 -3.33
C VAL A 37 -12.15 13.19 -4.22
N GLN A 38 -13.36 13.51 -4.69
CA GLN A 38 -13.67 14.76 -5.38
C GLN A 38 -13.62 15.96 -4.42
N GLU A 39 -14.19 15.86 -3.22
CA GLU A 39 -14.18 16.92 -2.20
C GLU A 39 -12.75 17.37 -1.86
N LEU A 40 -11.82 16.41 -1.75
CA LEU A 40 -10.39 16.69 -1.56
C LEU A 40 -9.63 17.08 -2.83
N SER A 41 -10.31 17.24 -3.96
CA SER A 41 -9.72 17.58 -5.26
C SER A 41 -8.58 16.62 -5.69
N LEU A 42 -8.62 15.37 -5.24
CA LEU A 42 -7.65 14.34 -5.65
C LEU A 42 -7.90 13.92 -7.11
N ILE A 43 -9.16 13.96 -7.54
CA ILE A 43 -9.61 13.81 -8.91
C ILE A 43 -10.22 15.13 -9.40
N SER A 44 -10.10 15.40 -10.70
CA SER A 44 -10.75 16.55 -11.33
C SER A 44 -12.24 16.27 -11.54
N ASP A 45 -13.07 17.31 -11.66
CA ASP A 45 -14.51 17.16 -11.94
C ASP A 45 -14.79 16.38 -13.23
N ARG A 46 -13.90 16.50 -14.23
CA ARG A 46 -14.00 15.71 -15.46
C ARG A 46 -13.78 14.22 -15.20
N GLU A 47 -12.81 13.87 -14.36
CA GLU A 47 -12.57 12.48 -13.97
C GLU A 47 -13.71 11.96 -13.09
N TYR A 48 -14.22 12.76 -12.16
CA TYR A 48 -15.41 12.42 -11.38
C TYR A 48 -16.60 12.14 -12.26
N ASN A 49 -16.92 13.01 -13.23
CA ASN A 49 -18.04 12.80 -14.15
C ASN A 49 -17.84 11.57 -15.04
N ASN A 50 -16.60 11.26 -15.45
CA ASN A 50 -16.29 10.04 -16.20
C ASN A 50 -16.46 8.78 -15.33
N LEU A 51 -16.08 8.84 -14.05
CA LEU A 51 -16.19 7.73 -13.10
C LEU A 51 -17.61 7.53 -12.58
N LYS A 52 -18.39 8.61 -12.45
CA LYS A 52 -19.82 8.62 -12.08
C LYS A 52 -20.71 8.21 -13.25
N GLY A 53 -20.26 8.49 -14.48
CA GLY A 53 -20.98 8.14 -15.69
C GLY A 53 -21.25 6.65 -15.73
N ILE A 54 -22.53 6.30 -15.92
CA ILE A 54 -23.05 4.93 -16.07
C ILE A 54 -22.57 4.39 -17.42
N ASN A 55 -21.27 4.20 -17.57
CA ASN A 55 -20.79 3.25 -18.55
C ASN A 55 -21.05 1.86 -17.94
N ASN A 56 -21.37 0.87 -18.76
CA ASN A 56 -21.82 -0.48 -18.40
C ASN A 56 -20.78 -1.33 -17.62
N LYS A 57 -20.12 -0.73 -16.63
CA LYS A 57 -19.07 -1.27 -15.77
C LYS A 57 -19.70 -1.60 -14.43
N ASN A 58 -19.35 -2.75 -13.88
CA ASN A 58 -19.74 -3.14 -12.54
C ASN A 58 -19.08 -2.21 -11.51
N VAL A 59 -19.64 -2.14 -10.31
CA VAL A 59 -19.14 -1.33 -9.19
C VAL A 59 -17.62 -1.53 -8.95
N GLU A 60 -17.14 -2.76 -9.05
CA GLU A 60 -15.72 -3.09 -8.96
C GLU A 60 -14.87 -2.38 -10.04
N GLY A 61 -15.37 -2.30 -11.27
CA GLY A 61 -14.72 -1.61 -12.37
C GLY A 61 -14.51 -0.13 -12.08
N HIS A 62 -15.48 0.52 -11.42
CA HIS A 62 -15.37 1.92 -11.02
C HIS A 62 -14.29 2.12 -9.95
N VAL A 63 -14.22 1.23 -8.96
CA VAL A 63 -13.19 1.28 -7.91
C VAL A 63 -11.80 1.01 -8.48
N ILE A 64 -11.65 0.04 -9.40
CA ILE A 64 -10.37 -0.23 -10.08
C ILE A 64 -9.91 1.01 -10.83
N GLU A 65 -10.79 1.64 -11.61
CA GLU A 65 -10.46 2.80 -12.42
C GLU A 65 -10.09 4.00 -11.53
N LEU A 66 -10.80 4.21 -10.42
CA LEU A 66 -10.44 5.20 -9.41
C LEU A 66 -9.03 4.97 -8.85
N LEU A 67 -8.72 3.74 -8.43
CA LEU A 67 -7.41 3.39 -7.88
C LEU A 67 -6.30 3.57 -8.93
N ASP A 68 -6.54 3.18 -10.18
CA ASP A 68 -5.57 3.35 -11.26
C ASP A 68 -5.34 4.82 -11.62
N LYS A 69 -6.38 5.66 -11.56
CA LYS A 69 -6.24 7.11 -11.70
C LYS A 69 -5.38 7.70 -10.59
N LEU A 70 -5.62 7.33 -9.33
CA LEU A 70 -4.83 7.79 -8.19
C LEU A 70 -3.36 7.36 -8.29
N LEU A 71 -3.11 6.12 -8.74
CA LEU A 71 -1.76 5.61 -9.00
C LEU A 71 -1.08 6.34 -10.15
N GLY A 72 -1.82 6.71 -11.20
CA GLY A 72 -1.33 7.44 -12.37
C GLY A 72 -0.95 8.89 -12.08
N LYS A 73 -1.64 9.57 -11.15
CA LYS A 73 -1.35 10.96 -10.77
C LYS A 73 -0.05 11.14 -9.99
N GLY A 74 0.34 10.12 -9.23
CA GLY A 74 1.62 10.09 -8.54
C GLY A 74 1.50 9.87 -7.04
N GLU A 75 2.67 9.92 -6.40
CA GLU A 75 2.88 9.49 -5.02
C GLU A 75 2.16 10.38 -4.00
N GLU A 76 2.11 11.69 -4.23
CA GLU A 76 1.46 12.66 -3.33
C GLU A 76 -0.05 12.42 -3.24
N THR A 77 -0.71 12.21 -4.39
CA THR A 77 -2.13 11.84 -4.45
C THR A 77 -2.41 10.53 -3.71
N CYS A 78 -1.53 9.53 -3.84
CA CYS A 78 -1.65 8.28 -3.12
C CYS A 78 -1.50 8.49 -1.60
N GLN A 79 -0.59 9.36 -1.16
CA GLN A 79 -0.41 9.68 0.27
C GLN A 79 -1.66 10.37 0.83
N ASN A 80 -2.19 11.36 0.11
CA ASN A 80 -3.39 12.06 0.51
C ASN A 80 -4.61 11.13 0.54
N PHE A 81 -4.73 10.22 -0.41
CA PHE A 81 -5.77 9.19 -0.40
C PHE A 81 -5.68 8.26 0.81
N ILE A 82 -4.49 7.75 1.13
CA ILE A 82 -4.32 6.91 2.34
C ILE A 82 -4.62 7.69 3.62
N LYS A 83 -4.27 8.99 3.66
CA LYS A 83 -4.58 9.87 4.78
C LYS A 83 -6.10 10.05 4.91
N LEU A 84 -6.80 10.35 3.82
CA LEU A 84 -8.27 10.41 3.78
C LEU A 84 -8.89 9.12 4.32
N LEU A 85 -8.46 7.95 3.83
CA LEU A 85 -9.00 6.68 4.27
C LEU A 85 -8.82 6.43 5.78
N LYS A 86 -7.84 7.05 6.43
CA LYS A 86 -7.56 6.90 7.86
C LYS A 86 -8.16 8.00 8.73
N THR A 87 -8.32 9.20 8.19
CA THR A 87 -8.67 10.42 8.95
C THR A 87 -10.15 10.77 8.82
N ASP A 88 -10.82 10.38 7.74
CA ASP A 88 -12.24 10.68 7.56
C ASP A 88 -13.10 9.72 8.40
N ASP A 89 -13.82 10.27 9.37
CA ASP A 89 -14.64 9.50 10.31
C ASP A 89 -15.78 8.75 9.59
N MET A 90 -16.39 9.34 8.56
CA MET A 90 -17.45 8.69 7.80
C MET A 90 -16.92 7.48 7.01
N ILE A 91 -15.71 7.57 6.46
CA ILE A 91 -15.05 6.44 5.81
C ILE A 91 -14.71 5.35 6.84
N GLN A 92 -14.25 5.73 8.03
CA GLN A 92 -13.95 4.77 9.09
C GLN A 92 -15.21 4.04 9.61
N GLU A 93 -16.33 4.74 9.72
CA GLU A 93 -17.63 4.17 10.10
C GLU A 93 -18.20 3.27 9.01
N THR A 94 -18.13 3.71 7.75
CA THR A 94 -18.67 2.94 6.61
C THR A 94 -17.79 1.72 6.31
N PHE A 95 -16.48 1.83 6.50
CA PHE A 95 -15.51 0.79 6.17
C PHE A 95 -14.56 0.47 7.33
N PRO A 96 -15.06 -0.11 8.43
CA PRO A 96 -14.23 -0.43 9.59
C PRO A 96 -13.09 -1.40 9.26
N LYS A 97 -13.25 -2.20 8.20
CA LYS A 97 -12.23 -3.14 7.70
C LYS A 97 -10.99 -2.44 7.13
N LEU A 98 -11.09 -1.18 6.67
CA LEU A 98 -9.93 -0.42 6.14
C LEU A 98 -8.87 -0.17 7.21
N LYS A 99 -9.29 0.18 8.42
CA LYS A 99 -8.39 0.45 9.55
C LYS A 99 -7.54 -0.77 9.87
N LEU A 100 -8.15 -1.94 9.87
CA LEU A 100 -7.51 -3.21 10.18
C LEU A 100 -6.47 -3.58 9.11
N GLN A 101 -6.84 -3.52 7.82
CA GLN A 101 -5.91 -3.89 6.74
C GLN A 101 -4.76 -2.89 6.57
N LEU A 102 -5.04 -1.59 6.53
CA LEU A 102 -3.97 -0.58 6.39
C LEU A 102 -3.00 -0.60 7.58
N THR A 103 -3.44 -0.99 8.78
CA THR A 103 -2.57 -1.12 9.96
C THR A 103 -1.77 -2.42 9.93
N VAL A 104 -2.42 -3.54 9.58
CA VAL A 104 -1.79 -4.86 9.49
C VAL A 104 -0.77 -4.92 8.36
N ASP A 105 -1.00 -4.26 7.22
CA ASP A 105 -0.03 -4.27 6.13
C ASP A 105 1.15 -3.36 6.43
N ASN A 106 0.93 -2.23 7.09
CA ASN A 106 2.03 -1.41 7.60
C ASN A 106 2.86 -2.17 8.66
N SER A 107 2.23 -2.91 9.58
CA SER A 107 2.94 -3.70 10.58
C SER A 107 3.60 -4.95 9.99
N LYS A 108 2.99 -5.64 9.02
CA LYS A 108 3.61 -6.75 8.26
C LYS A 108 4.80 -6.28 7.44
N LEU A 109 4.77 -5.06 6.89
CA LEU A 109 5.92 -4.47 6.20
C LEU A 109 7.05 -4.10 7.16
N VAL A 110 6.72 -3.60 8.34
CA VAL A 110 7.70 -3.37 9.42
C VAL A 110 8.29 -4.70 9.90
N LEU A 111 7.47 -5.74 10.07
CA LEU A 111 7.92 -7.08 10.49
C LEU A 111 8.76 -7.78 9.42
N ARG A 112 8.35 -7.75 8.14
CA ARG A 112 9.16 -8.26 7.02
C ARG A 112 10.48 -7.50 6.84
N ARG A 113 10.54 -6.22 7.20
CA ARG A 113 11.81 -5.48 7.29
C ARG A 113 12.61 -5.89 8.53
N SER A 114 11.97 -6.12 9.68
CA SER A 114 12.67 -6.51 10.92
C SER A 114 13.37 -7.88 10.84
N VAL A 115 12.96 -8.78 9.94
CA VAL A 115 13.80 -9.90 9.48
C VAL A 115 14.78 -9.36 8.43
N ASP A 116 15.66 -8.48 8.89
CA ASP A 116 16.51 -7.64 8.05
C ASP A 116 17.68 -8.44 7.45
N LEU A 117 18.09 -8.07 6.22
CA LEU A 117 19.18 -8.67 5.44
C LEU A 117 20.53 -8.70 6.20
N PHE A 118 20.64 -7.89 7.25
CA PHE A 118 21.78 -7.84 8.15
C PHE A 118 21.86 -9.05 9.09
N THR A 119 20.71 -9.53 9.58
CA THR A 119 20.61 -10.77 10.38
C THR A 119 20.97 -11.97 9.52
N ILE A 120 20.46 -12.01 8.28
CA ILE A 120 20.79 -13.05 7.30
C ILE A 120 22.27 -13.00 6.92
N ARG A 121 22.85 -11.80 6.68
CA ARG A 121 24.30 -11.66 6.42
C ARG A 121 25.16 -12.07 7.60
N LYS A 122 24.78 -11.75 8.83
CA LYS A 122 25.54 -12.17 10.03
C LYS A 122 25.49 -13.68 10.22
N ILE A 123 24.30 -14.29 10.04
CA ILE A 123 24.14 -15.74 10.08
C ILE A 123 24.99 -16.39 8.98
N ALA A 124 24.97 -15.86 7.75
CA ALA A 124 25.77 -16.38 6.65
C ALA A 124 27.29 -16.28 6.92
N ILE A 125 27.77 -15.14 7.43
CA ILE A 125 29.19 -14.96 7.77
C ILE A 125 29.60 -15.92 8.90
N TYR A 126 28.75 -16.10 9.90
CA TYR A 126 29.01 -17.03 11.00
C TYR A 126 29.12 -18.47 10.52
N VAL A 127 28.20 -18.90 9.65
CA VAL A 127 28.21 -20.25 9.06
C VAL A 127 29.47 -20.48 8.23
N VAL A 128 29.89 -19.51 7.41
CA VAL A 128 31.11 -19.60 6.60
C VAL A 128 32.36 -19.73 7.48
N ARG A 129 32.46 -18.95 8.55
CA ARG A 129 33.60 -19.04 9.49
C ARG A 129 33.64 -20.40 10.20
N GLN A 130 32.48 -20.93 10.57
CA GLN A 130 32.38 -22.23 11.23
C GLN A 130 32.82 -23.37 10.29
N ILE A 131 32.44 -23.30 9.01
CA ILE A 131 32.86 -24.28 8.01
C ILE A 131 34.36 -24.20 7.75
N SER A 132 34.94 -23.00 7.61
CA SER A 132 36.40 -22.85 7.44
C SER A 132 37.20 -23.41 8.62
N TYR A 133 36.75 -23.19 9.86
CA TYR A 133 37.42 -23.72 11.05
C TYR A 133 37.37 -25.25 11.10
N CYS A 134 36.25 -25.86 10.68
CA CYS A 134 36.15 -27.31 10.57
C CYS A 134 37.08 -27.87 9.48
N ILE A 135 37.25 -27.19 8.34
CA ILE A 135 38.13 -27.68 7.27
C ILE A 135 39.61 -27.62 7.68
N LEU A 136 40.05 -26.54 8.33
CA LEU A 136 41.45 -26.34 8.75
C LEU A 136 41.90 -27.24 9.91
N LYS A 137 40.98 -27.92 10.59
CA LYS A 137 41.29 -28.81 11.73
C LYS A 137 41.38 -30.29 11.30
N TYR A 138 40.90 -30.63 10.11
CA TYR A 138 40.81 -32.01 9.60
C TYR A 138 41.71 -32.26 8.38
N PHE A 139 42.59 -31.31 8.03
CA PHE A 139 43.71 -31.44 7.10
C PHE A 139 44.98 -30.96 7.82
#